data_AF-A0A2M7Q2Y9-F1
#
_entry.id   AF-A0A2M7Q2Y9-F1
#
_cell.length_a   1.000
_cell.length_b   1.000
_cell.length_c   1.000
_cell.angle_alpha   90.00
_cell.angle_beta   90.00
_cell.angle_gamma   90.00
#
_symmetry.space_group_name_H-M   'P 1'
#
loop_
_entity.id
_entity.type
_entity.pdbx_description
1 polymer ?
#
loop_
_entity_poly.entity_id
_entity_poly.type
_entity_poly.pdbx_seq_one_letter_code
_entity_poly.pdbx_strand_id
1 'polypeptide(L)'
;MTQPSRETLRAHRQVFWDAWQKAQADLPLNAMEVRIARVIKMHPEYHHFFNDMEDFLDRDFQDDGGMNPYLHLSLHLALEEQIATHQPPQVATTLEHLMQIKGKTRHEALHTILEILTETLHASHRQGMEPDVMAYAERVKGLTG
;
A
#
# COMPACT_ATOMS: atom_id res chain seq x y z
N MET A 1 -14.15 -1.25 16.28
CA MET A 1 -13.39 -0.02 15.97
C MET A 1 -14.34 0.96 15.29
N THR A 2 -14.35 2.23 15.71
CA THR A 2 -15.10 3.29 15.01
C THR A 2 -14.42 3.63 13.69
N GLN A 3 -15.20 3.84 12.63
CA GLN A 3 -14.64 4.32 11.36
C GLN A 3 -13.93 5.67 11.59
N PRO A 4 -12.80 5.92 10.90
CA PRO A 4 -12.10 7.19 10.99
C PRO A 4 -13.03 8.34 10.57
N SER A 5 -12.89 9.51 11.21
CA SER A 5 -13.68 10.68 10.83
C SER A 5 -13.31 11.13 9.41
N ARG A 6 -14.22 11.86 8.76
CA ARG A 6 -13.95 12.46 7.44
C ARG A 6 -12.71 13.36 7.46
N GLU A 7 -12.52 14.10 8.55
CA GLU A 7 -11.32 14.94 8.75
C GLU A 7 -10.05 14.10 8.81
N THR A 8 -10.05 12.99 9.54
CA THR A 8 -8.90 12.06 9.59
C THR A 8 -8.61 11.46 8.20
N LEU A 9 -9.62 11.05 7.46
CA LEU A 9 -9.46 10.54 6.09
C LEU A 9 -8.88 11.60 5.17
N ARG A 10 -9.37 12.85 5.24
CA ARG A 10 -8.81 13.98 4.50
C ARG A 10 -7.34 14.19 4.82
N ALA A 11 -6.97 14.21 6.10
CA ALA A 11 -5.59 14.42 6.52
C ALA A 11 -4.65 13.32 5.99
N HIS A 12 -5.06 12.05 6.03
CA HIS A 12 -4.27 10.97 5.47
C HIS A 12 -4.10 11.11 3.95
N ARG A 13 -5.17 11.45 3.23
CA ARG A 13 -5.11 11.68 1.77
C ARG A 13 -4.27 12.88 1.40
N GLN A 14 -4.28 13.95 2.21
CA GLN A 14 -3.44 15.13 1.97
C GLN A 14 -1.96 14.74 1.85
N VAL A 15 -1.48 13.82 2.69
CA VAL A 15 -0.09 13.34 2.61
C VAL A 15 0.20 12.68 1.25
N PHE A 16 -0.76 11.94 0.69
CA PHE A 16 -0.62 11.34 -0.64
C PHE A 16 -0.60 12.38 -1.75
N TRP A 17 -1.53 13.33 -1.69
CA TRP A 17 -1.60 14.44 -2.63
C TRP A 17 -0.29 15.24 -2.65
N ASP A 18 0.16 15.70 -1.47
CA ASP A 18 1.36 16.52 -1.33
C ASP A 18 2.60 15.80 -1.84
N ALA A 19 2.77 14.52 -1.48
CA ALA A 19 3.89 13.70 -1.94
C ALA A 19 3.92 13.59 -3.47
N TRP A 20 2.76 13.38 -4.10
CA TRP A 20 2.68 13.25 -5.55
C TRP A 20 2.92 14.56 -6.28
N GLN A 21 2.31 15.66 -5.83
CA GLN A 21 2.52 16.98 -6.44
C GLN A 21 3.98 17.42 -6.33
N LYS A 22 4.61 17.21 -5.16
CA LYS A 22 6.04 17.48 -5.00
C LYS A 22 6.90 16.63 -5.93
N ALA A 23 6.59 15.35 -6.08
CA ALA A 23 7.33 14.46 -6.97
C ALA A 23 7.22 14.89 -8.44
N GLN A 24 6.04 15.33 -8.89
CA GLN A 24 5.83 15.83 -10.26
C GLN A 24 6.52 17.17 -10.53
N ALA A 25 6.72 17.97 -9.50
CA ALA A 25 7.42 19.25 -9.57
C ALA A 25 8.94 19.14 -9.31
N ASP A 26 9.49 17.93 -9.21
CA ASP A 26 10.89 17.66 -8.84
C ASP A 26 11.33 18.37 -7.55
N LEU A 27 10.39 18.53 -6.60
CA LEU A 27 10.67 19.14 -5.31
C LEU A 27 11.27 18.13 -4.33
N PRO A 28 12.04 18.58 -3.32
CA PRO A 28 12.58 17.69 -2.29
C PRO A 28 11.48 16.92 -1.57
N LEU A 29 11.67 15.60 -1.46
CA LEU A 29 10.78 14.67 -0.77
C LEU A 29 11.43 14.14 0.49
N ASN A 30 10.67 14.05 1.59
CA ASN A 30 11.09 13.29 2.77
C ASN A 30 10.95 11.77 2.53
N ALA A 31 11.41 10.95 3.48
CA ALA A 31 11.42 9.50 3.33
C ALA A 31 10.03 8.88 3.10
N MET A 32 8.99 9.41 3.76
CA MET A 32 7.61 8.95 3.57
C MET A 32 7.08 9.35 2.19
N GLU A 33 7.31 10.60 1.80
CA GLU A 33 6.90 11.13 0.49
C GLU A 33 7.57 10.37 -0.66
N VAL A 34 8.84 9.97 -0.51
CA VAL A 34 9.54 9.11 -1.48
C VAL A 34 8.83 7.77 -1.66
N ARG A 35 8.39 7.12 -0.57
CA ARG A 35 7.66 5.84 -0.63
C ARG A 35 6.31 6.03 -1.31
N ILE A 36 5.56 7.07 -0.93
CA ILE A 36 4.26 7.37 -1.53
C ILE A 36 4.39 7.65 -3.03
N ALA A 37 5.31 8.52 -3.43
CA ALA A 37 5.53 8.85 -4.84
C ALA A 37 5.91 7.62 -5.67
N ARG A 38 6.72 6.70 -5.10
CA ARG A 38 7.05 5.42 -5.74
C ARG A 38 5.82 4.54 -5.93
N VAL A 39 4.98 4.41 -4.90
CA VAL A 39 3.73 3.64 -4.97
C VAL A 39 2.81 4.21 -6.05
N ILE A 40 2.55 5.51 -6.05
CA ILE A 40 1.69 6.16 -7.06
C ILE A 40 2.29 5.99 -8.46
N LYS A 41 3.61 6.12 -8.62
CA LYS A 41 4.29 5.94 -9.92
C LYS A 41 4.13 4.52 -10.48
N MET A 42 4.00 3.49 -9.63
CA MET A 42 3.73 2.12 -10.07
C MET A 42 2.29 1.90 -10.57
N HIS A 43 1.37 2.81 -10.23
CA HIS A 43 -0.06 2.72 -10.54
C HIS A 43 -0.55 3.88 -11.44
N PRO A 44 -0.14 3.93 -12.73
CA PRO A 44 -0.62 4.94 -13.68
C PRO A 44 -2.14 4.99 -13.82
N GLU A 45 -2.83 3.88 -13.60
CA GLU A 45 -4.29 3.77 -13.58
C GLU A 45 -4.95 4.72 -12.57
N TYR A 46 -4.25 5.09 -11.49
CA TYR A 46 -4.78 5.96 -10.44
C TYR A 46 -4.30 7.41 -10.53
N HIS A 47 -3.42 7.75 -11.48
CA HIS A 47 -2.88 9.11 -11.61
C HIS A 47 -3.98 10.15 -11.82
N HIS A 48 -5.05 9.79 -12.52
CA HIS A 48 -6.16 10.69 -12.81
C HIS A 48 -6.88 11.21 -11.55
N PHE A 49 -6.86 10.47 -10.44
CA PHE A 49 -7.40 10.96 -9.17
C PHE A 49 -6.59 12.10 -8.59
N PHE A 50 -5.31 12.23 -8.96
CA PHE A 50 -4.43 13.28 -8.45
C PHE A 50 -4.43 14.56 -9.32
N ASN A 51 -5.44 14.74 -10.17
CA ASN A 51 -5.60 15.94 -11.00
C ASN A 51 -6.45 17.03 -10.33
N ASP A 52 -7.27 16.68 -9.35
CA ASP A 52 -8.12 17.60 -8.58
C ASP A 52 -8.00 17.28 -7.09
N MET A 53 -7.49 18.25 -6.32
CA MET A 53 -7.20 18.07 -4.90
C MET A 53 -8.49 17.86 -4.11
N GLU A 54 -9.49 18.73 -4.31
CA GLU A 54 -10.69 18.70 -3.50
C GLU A 54 -11.50 17.44 -3.78
N ASP A 55 -11.58 17.02 -5.06
CA ASP A 55 -12.17 15.74 -5.41
C ASP A 55 -11.42 14.57 -4.74
N PHE A 56 -10.09 14.47 -4.87
CA PHE A 56 -9.32 13.38 -4.26
C PHE A 56 -9.52 13.29 -2.74
N LEU A 57 -9.50 14.44 -2.07
CA LEU A 57 -9.58 14.56 -0.61
C LEU A 57 -10.97 14.19 -0.08
N ASP A 58 -12.05 14.58 -0.78
CA ASP A 58 -13.44 14.36 -0.35
C ASP A 58 -14.13 13.17 -0.99
N ARG A 59 -13.55 12.56 -2.03
CA ARG A 59 -14.16 11.46 -2.77
C ARG A 59 -14.54 10.30 -1.86
N ASP A 60 -15.74 9.80 -2.03
CA ASP A 60 -16.13 8.52 -1.44
C ASP A 60 -15.58 7.41 -2.34
N PHE A 61 -14.39 6.90 -2.00
CA PHE A 61 -13.84 5.75 -2.73
C PHE A 61 -14.67 4.52 -2.34
N GLN A 62 -15.51 4.07 -3.26
CA GLN A 62 -16.29 2.86 -3.10
C GLN A 62 -15.57 1.66 -3.75
N ASP A 63 -15.94 0.46 -3.33
CA ASP A 63 -15.62 -0.78 -4.04
C ASP A 63 -16.65 -0.94 -5.17
N ASP A 64 -16.24 -0.69 -6.42
CA ASP A 64 -17.09 -0.73 -7.61
C ASP A 64 -16.96 -2.05 -8.39
N GLY A 65 -16.64 -3.15 -7.69
CA GLY A 65 -16.34 -4.46 -8.30
C GLY A 65 -14.84 -4.72 -8.43
N GLY A 66 -14.02 -3.92 -7.75
CA GLY A 66 -12.57 -3.99 -7.67
C GLY A 66 -12.06 -3.39 -6.36
N MET A 67 -10.75 -3.40 -6.12
CA MET A 67 -10.23 -2.83 -4.87
C MET A 67 -10.37 -1.30 -4.86
N ASN A 68 -10.91 -0.75 -3.77
CA ASN A 68 -10.92 0.70 -3.53
C ASN A 68 -9.52 1.31 -3.80
N PRO A 69 -9.38 2.27 -4.75
CA PRO A 69 -8.07 2.78 -5.17
C PRO A 69 -7.23 3.38 -4.03
N TYR A 70 -7.86 4.10 -3.10
CA TYR A 70 -7.15 4.68 -1.97
C TYR A 70 -6.69 3.59 -0.99
N LEU A 71 -7.53 2.60 -0.72
CA LEU A 71 -7.16 1.44 0.09
C LEU A 71 -6.00 0.67 -0.55
N HIS A 72 -6.07 0.45 -1.87
CA HIS A 72 -5.01 -0.20 -2.64
C HIS A 72 -3.66 0.48 -2.47
N LEU A 73 -3.60 1.79 -2.72
CA LEU A 73 -2.37 2.58 -2.54
C LEU A 73 -1.89 2.56 -1.08
N SER A 74 -2.81 2.58 -0.13
CA SER A 74 -2.48 2.50 1.30
C SER A 74 -1.87 1.16 1.69
N LEU A 75 -2.34 0.05 1.12
CA LEU A 75 -1.78 -1.29 1.34
C LEU A 75 -0.38 -1.43 0.75
N HIS A 76 -0.14 -0.88 -0.45
CA HIS A 76 1.22 -0.81 -1.00
C HIS A 76 2.15 0.05 -0.14
N LEU A 77 1.68 1.17 0.39
CA LEU A 77 2.47 1.99 1.32
C LEU A 77 2.83 1.22 2.58
N ALA A 78 1.88 0.45 3.14
CA ALA A 78 2.13 -0.40 4.29
C ALA A 78 3.21 -1.46 3.99
N LEU A 79 3.20 -2.08 2.81
CA LEU A 79 4.27 -3.00 2.40
C LEU A 79 5.62 -2.30 2.27
N GLU A 80 5.68 -1.11 1.65
CA GLU A 80 6.92 -0.32 1.57
C GLU A 80 7.46 0.03 2.98
N GLU A 81 6.60 0.28 3.96
CA GLU A 81 7.00 0.46 5.36
C GLU A 81 7.55 -0.82 5.97
N GLN A 82 6.88 -1.95 5.77
CA GLN A 82 7.34 -3.27 6.26
C GLN A 82 8.72 -3.61 5.69
N ILE A 83 8.95 -3.29 4.42
CA ILE A 83 10.25 -3.47 3.75
C ILE A 83 11.30 -2.54 4.36
N ALA A 84 10.98 -1.26 4.54
CA ALA A 84 11.93 -0.28 5.07
C ALA A 84 12.33 -0.57 6.52
N THR A 85 11.37 -1.02 7.34
CA THR A 85 11.57 -1.35 8.76
C THR A 85 12.04 -2.79 8.99
N HIS A 86 12.03 -3.62 7.95
CA HIS A 86 12.31 -5.06 8.02
C HIS A 86 11.38 -5.79 9.01
N GLN A 87 10.11 -5.39 9.07
CA GLN A 87 9.11 -5.95 9.99
C GLN A 87 7.79 -6.26 9.27
N PRO A 88 7.42 -7.54 9.10
CA PRO A 88 8.22 -8.73 9.42
C PRO A 88 9.37 -8.94 8.41
N PRO A 89 10.52 -9.52 8.83
CA PRO A 89 11.68 -9.74 7.95
C PRO A 89 11.35 -10.49 6.65
N GLN A 90 10.37 -11.40 6.74
CA GLN A 90 9.89 -12.25 5.64
C GLN A 90 9.40 -11.43 4.45
N VAL A 91 8.88 -10.22 4.64
CA VAL A 91 8.39 -9.38 3.54
C VAL A 91 9.54 -8.90 2.67
N ALA A 92 10.60 -8.36 3.29
CA ALA A 92 11.77 -7.89 2.55
C ALA A 92 12.49 -9.04 1.85
N THR A 93 12.74 -10.16 2.55
CA THR A 93 13.46 -11.30 1.98
C THR A 93 12.67 -12.01 0.88
N THR A 94 11.34 -12.12 1.02
CA THR A 94 10.47 -12.69 -0.01
C THR A 94 10.41 -11.80 -1.24
N LEU A 95 10.33 -10.48 -1.06
CA LEU A 95 10.35 -9.54 -2.18
C LEU A 95 11.63 -9.69 -3.00
N GLU A 96 12.78 -9.73 -2.34
CA GLU A 96 14.07 -9.94 -2.99
C GLU A 96 14.13 -11.28 -3.72
N HIS A 97 13.64 -12.36 -3.10
CA HIS A 97 13.59 -13.68 -3.73
C HIS A 97 12.70 -13.67 -4.99
N LEU A 98 11.50 -13.11 -4.91
CA LEU A 98 10.58 -13.03 -6.03
C LEU A 98 11.19 -12.26 -7.21
N MET A 99 11.95 -11.19 -6.93
CA MET A 99 12.63 -10.41 -7.96
C MET A 99 13.84 -11.13 -8.54
N GLN A 100 14.75 -11.63 -7.70
CA GLN A 100 16.06 -12.13 -8.14
C GLN A 100 16.00 -13.58 -8.63
N ILE A 101 15.16 -14.42 -8.00
CA ILE A 101 15.11 -15.86 -8.30
C ILE A 101 13.94 -16.18 -9.23
N LYS A 102 12.76 -15.58 -8.99
CA LYS A 102 11.56 -15.84 -9.81
C LYS A 102 11.41 -14.83 -10.97
N GLY A 103 12.30 -13.84 -11.08
CA GLY A 103 12.35 -12.90 -12.19
C GLY A 103 11.17 -11.92 -12.27
N LYS A 104 10.40 -11.76 -11.19
CA LYS A 104 9.27 -10.82 -11.16
C LYS A 104 9.78 -9.38 -11.14
N THR A 105 9.05 -8.48 -11.79
CA THR A 105 9.22 -7.05 -11.54
C THR A 105 8.90 -6.74 -10.08
N ARG A 106 9.42 -5.62 -9.55
CA ARG A 106 9.07 -5.18 -8.19
C ARG A 106 7.56 -5.05 -8.00
N HIS A 107 6.86 -4.54 -9.01
CA HIS A 107 5.42 -4.33 -8.97
C HIS A 107 4.66 -5.66 -8.83
N GLU A 108 4.96 -6.65 -9.68
CA GLU A 108 4.36 -7.99 -9.60
C GLU A 108 4.68 -8.71 -8.28
N ALA A 109 5.92 -8.55 -7.78
CA ALA A 109 6.33 -9.15 -6.52
C ALA A 109 5.61 -8.51 -5.32
N LEU A 110 5.44 -7.19 -5.32
CA LEU A 110 4.64 -6.48 -4.31
C LEU A 110 3.17 -6.93 -4.35
N HIS A 111 2.58 -7.06 -5.55
CA HIS A 111 1.21 -7.58 -5.67
C HIS A 111 1.07 -9.00 -5.12
N THR A 112 2.03 -9.88 -5.38
CA THR A 112 2.02 -11.26 -4.85
C THR A 112 1.99 -11.27 -3.32
N ILE A 113 2.72 -10.36 -2.66
CA ILE A 113 2.72 -10.23 -1.19
C ILE A 113 1.43 -9.55 -0.71
N LEU A 114 0.93 -8.56 -1.46
CA LEU A 114 -0.27 -7.80 -1.12
C LEU A 114 -1.53 -8.67 -1.07
N GLU A 115 -1.63 -9.71 -1.91
CA GLU A 115 -2.71 -10.70 -1.83
C GLU A 115 -2.78 -11.33 -0.43
N ILE A 116 -1.64 -11.77 0.12
CA ILE A 116 -1.56 -12.35 1.45
C ILE A 116 -1.91 -11.30 2.52
N LEU A 117 -1.40 -10.07 2.41
CA LEU A 117 -1.71 -9.00 3.35
C LEU A 117 -3.22 -8.71 3.37
N THR A 118 -3.83 -8.60 2.20
CA THR A 118 -5.26 -8.31 2.05
C THR A 118 -6.11 -9.42 2.66
N GLU A 119 -5.77 -10.68 2.39
CA GLU A 119 -6.47 -11.82 2.99
C GLU A 119 -6.33 -11.88 4.51
N THR A 120 -5.15 -11.57 5.05
CA THR A 120 -4.92 -11.47 6.50
C THR A 120 -5.82 -10.40 7.11
N LEU A 121 -5.86 -9.19 6.53
CA LEU A 121 -6.69 -8.09 7.02
C LEU A 121 -8.18 -8.44 6.92
N HIS A 122 -8.62 -9.07 5.83
CA HIS A 122 -10.00 -9.53 5.66
C HIS A 122 -10.39 -10.60 6.68
N ALA A 123 -9.51 -11.57 6.97
CA ALA A 123 -9.77 -12.60 7.96
C ALA A 123 -9.94 -12.00 9.36
N SER A 124 -9.03 -11.10 9.75
CA SER A 124 -9.07 -10.39 11.04
C SER A 124 -10.30 -9.50 11.18
N HIS A 125 -10.65 -8.75 10.13
CA HIS A 125 -11.86 -7.92 10.13
C HIS A 125 -13.13 -8.78 10.32
N ARG A 126 -13.26 -9.91 9.61
CA ARG A 126 -14.42 -10.81 9.76
C ARG A 126 -14.52 -11.44 11.16
N GLN A 127 -13.39 -11.71 11.79
CA GLN A 127 -13.34 -12.34 13.11
C GLN A 127 -13.40 -11.32 14.27
N GLY A 128 -13.27 -10.02 13.98
CA GLY A 128 -13.19 -8.98 15.01
C GLY A 128 -11.93 -9.10 15.86
N MET A 129 -10.84 -9.64 15.30
CA MET A 129 -9.57 -9.86 15.97
C MET A 129 -8.47 -9.04 15.28
N GLU A 130 -7.35 -8.85 15.97
CA GLU A 130 -6.15 -8.25 15.38
C GLU A 130 -5.54 -9.17 14.28
N PRO A 131 -4.80 -8.62 13.31
CA PRO A 131 -3.99 -9.39 12.37
C PRO A 131 -3.02 -10.35 13.06
N ASP A 132 -3.09 -11.64 12.72
CA ASP A 132 -2.08 -12.61 13.13
C ASP A 132 -0.80 -12.38 12.30
N VAL A 133 0.12 -11.59 12.87
CA VAL A 133 1.38 -11.21 12.24
C VAL A 133 2.28 -12.42 11.98
N MET A 134 2.23 -13.44 12.83
CA MET A 134 3.04 -14.65 12.67
C MET A 134 2.52 -15.51 11.53
N ALA A 135 1.20 -15.72 11.47
CA ALA A 135 0.58 -16.42 10.34
C ALA A 135 0.81 -15.67 9.03
N TYR A 136 0.69 -14.34 9.02
CA TYR A 136 1.03 -13.51 7.86
C TYR A 136 2.48 -13.73 7.41
N ALA A 137 3.45 -13.64 8.32
CA ALA A 137 4.86 -13.80 8.00
C ALA A 137 5.19 -15.19 7.43
N GLU A 138 4.64 -16.26 7.99
CA GLU A 138 4.85 -17.63 7.49
C GLU A 138 4.23 -17.83 6.09
N ARG A 139 3.03 -17.26 5.85
CA ARG A 139 2.41 -17.31 4.52
C ARG A 139 3.24 -16.56 3.48
N VAL A 140 3.75 -15.38 3.81
CA VAL A 140 4.65 -14.61 2.93
C VAL A 140 5.90 -15.42 2.62
N LYS A 141 6.56 -16.00 3.64
CA LYS A 141 7.73 -16.87 3.47
C LYS A 141 7.46 -18.05 2.54
N GLY A 142 6.26 -18.61 2.56
CA GLY A 142 5.83 -19.71 1.68
C GLY A 142 5.93 -19.40 0.17
N LEU A 143 5.96 -18.12 -0.22
CA LEU A 143 6.16 -17.70 -1.62
C LEU A 143 7.58 -17.98 -2.15
N THR A 144 8.54 -18.31 -1.28
CA THR A 144 9.92 -18.63 -1.65
C THR A 144 10.16 -20.11 -1.97
N GLY A 145 9.14 -20.95 -1.79
CA GLY A 145 9.19 -22.39 -2.08
C GLY A 145 9.20 -22.76 -3.55
#